data_AF-A0A173UNN7-F1
#
_entry.id   AF-A0A173UNN7-F1
#
_cell.length_a   1.000
_cell.length_b   1.000
_cell.length_c   1.000
_cell.angle_alpha   90.00
_cell.angle_beta   90.00
_cell.angle_gamma   90.00
#
_symmetry.space_group_name_H-M   'P 1'
#
loop_
_entity.id
_entity.type
_entity.pdbx_description
1 polymer ?
#
loop_
_entity_poly.entity_id
_entity_poly.type
_entity_poly.pdbx_seq_one_letter_code
_entity_poly.pdbx_strand_id
1 'polypeptide(L)'
;MLEDIDEELLSFISDYKINLLEPMSIMDFTKFRTQLKQLFEVLQNASDKNRLQAVLQEDEQFKNMDRETVEAINLFAGMNIQTDGKEEVIDMCKAWEEQREEGIEQGIEQGRKTEVFDSVQCGDYSTARGAQKLNLYIDEFKKQMMAAGFSIPQ
;
A
#
# COMPACT_ATOMS: atom_id res chain seq x y z
N MET A 1 -6.70 -32.29 11.61
CA MET A 1 -5.46 -32.26 12.42
C MET A 1 -4.50 -33.26 11.81
N LEU A 2 -3.19 -33.12 12.05
CA LEU A 2 -2.16 -34.00 11.50
C LEU A 2 -2.26 -35.39 12.15
N GLU A 3 -3.05 -36.29 11.57
CA GLU A 3 -3.31 -37.62 12.13
C GLU A 3 -2.34 -38.70 11.61
N ASP A 4 -1.58 -38.41 10.55
CA ASP A 4 -0.62 -39.33 9.93
C ASP A 4 0.81 -38.74 9.88
N ILE A 5 1.39 -38.45 11.04
CA ILE A 5 2.83 -38.09 11.11
C ILE A 5 3.63 -39.34 11.46
N ASP A 6 4.65 -39.64 10.64
CA ASP A 6 5.62 -40.70 10.90
C ASP A 6 6.29 -40.52 12.27
N GLU A 7 6.41 -41.59 13.04
CA GLU A 7 6.93 -41.57 14.41
C GLU A 7 8.39 -41.11 14.46
N GLU A 8 9.17 -41.34 13.38
CA GLU A 8 10.53 -40.81 13.26
C GLU A 8 10.56 -39.27 13.15
N LEU A 9 9.54 -38.67 12.53
CA LEU A 9 9.42 -37.21 12.37
C LEU A 9 9.07 -36.50 13.69
N LEU A 10 8.42 -37.19 14.63
CA LEU A 10 8.08 -36.60 15.94
C LEU A 10 9.31 -36.12 16.71
N SER A 11 10.46 -36.77 16.53
CA SER A 11 11.72 -36.36 17.16
C SER A 11 12.26 -35.01 16.66
N PHE A 12 11.82 -34.58 15.47
CA PHE A 12 12.17 -33.29 14.86
C PHE A 12 11.10 -32.22 15.08
N ILE A 13 9.91 -32.60 15.54
CA ILE A 13 8.83 -31.67 15.84
C ILE A 13 9.00 -31.21 17.28
N SER A 14 9.32 -29.95 17.45
CA SER A 14 9.43 -29.33 18.75
C SER A 14 8.08 -29.36 19.49
N ASP A 15 8.07 -29.84 20.73
CA ASP A 15 6.89 -29.89 21.61
C ASP A 15 6.58 -28.53 22.26
N TYR A 16 6.47 -27.47 21.44
CA TYR A 16 5.99 -26.18 21.91
C TYR A 16 4.52 -25.98 21.58
N LYS A 17 3.80 -25.39 22.53
CA LYS A 17 2.38 -25.05 22.35
C LYS A 17 2.23 -23.95 21.29
N ILE A 18 1.62 -24.30 20.16
CA ILE A 18 1.22 -23.34 19.12
C ILE A 18 -0.15 -22.77 19.49
N ASN A 19 -0.24 -21.44 19.55
CA ASN A 19 -1.52 -20.74 19.65
C ASN A 19 -1.81 -20.11 18.29
N LEU A 20 -2.80 -20.65 17.58
CA LEU A 20 -3.28 -20.05 16.33
C LEU A 20 -4.28 -18.95 16.67
N LEU A 21 -4.04 -17.75 16.17
CA LEU A 21 -4.92 -16.60 16.31
C LEU A 21 -5.45 -16.20 14.94
N GLU A 22 -6.76 -15.95 14.87
CA GLU A 22 -7.41 -15.40 13.69
C GLU A 22 -7.74 -13.92 13.96
N PRO A 23 -7.00 -12.96 13.36
CA PRO A 23 -7.20 -11.53 13.62
C PRO A 23 -8.65 -11.05 13.42
N MET A 24 -9.36 -11.64 12.45
CA MET A 24 -10.75 -11.29 12.13
C MET A 24 -11.74 -11.66 13.25
N SER A 25 -11.41 -12.64 14.10
CA SER A 25 -12.27 -13.10 15.20
C SER A 25 -12.01 -12.38 16.54
N ILE A 26 -10.98 -11.53 16.60
CA ILE A 26 -10.59 -10.84 17.84
C ILE A 26 -11.63 -9.76 18.16
N MET A 27 -12.31 -9.92 19.31
CA MET A 27 -13.31 -8.94 19.79
C MET A 27 -12.74 -7.92 20.78
N ASP A 28 -11.62 -8.24 21.44
CA ASP A 28 -11.05 -7.43 22.51
C ASP A 28 -9.53 -7.34 22.36
N PHE A 29 -9.10 -6.24 21.75
CA PHE A 29 -7.68 -5.93 21.51
C PHE A 29 -6.94 -5.50 22.79
N THR A 30 -7.65 -5.15 23.88
CA THR A 30 -7.00 -4.70 25.13
C THR A 30 -6.19 -5.80 25.82
N LYS A 31 -6.41 -7.07 25.44
CA LYS A 31 -5.65 -8.22 25.91
C LYS A 31 -4.21 -8.25 25.38
N PHE A 32 -3.95 -7.57 24.27
CA PHE A 32 -2.62 -7.45 23.69
C PHE A 32 -1.94 -6.19 24.23
N ARG A 33 -0.76 -6.37 24.83
CA ARG A 33 -0.01 -5.28 25.50
C ARG A 33 1.21 -4.80 24.71
N THR A 34 1.40 -5.33 23.51
CA THR A 34 2.53 -5.03 22.61
C THR A 34 2.01 -4.55 21.27
N GLN A 35 2.91 -4.17 20.38
CA GLN A 35 2.59 -3.77 19.00
C GLN A 35 1.91 -4.87 18.15
N LEU A 36 1.84 -6.11 18.67
CA LEU A 36 0.99 -7.16 18.12
C LEU A 36 -0.49 -6.76 18.08
N LYS A 37 -0.93 -5.92 19.04
CA LYS A 37 -2.26 -5.30 19.06
C LYS A 37 -2.49 -4.53 17.76
N GLN A 38 -1.61 -3.58 17.45
CA GLN A 38 -1.69 -2.70 16.29
C GLN A 38 -1.65 -3.50 14.99
N LEU A 39 -0.76 -4.51 14.87
CA LEU A 39 -0.73 -5.40 13.72
C LEU A 39 -2.09 -6.08 13.49
N PHE A 40 -2.68 -6.66 14.53
CA PHE A 40 -3.97 -7.34 14.39
C PHE A 40 -5.13 -6.37 14.15
N GLU A 41 -5.12 -5.17 14.73
CA GLU A 41 -6.11 -4.13 14.44
C GLU A 41 -6.06 -3.70 12.97
N VAL A 42 -4.85 -3.53 12.41
CA VAL A 42 -4.66 -3.24 10.98
C VAL A 42 -5.15 -4.40 10.13
N LEU A 43 -4.75 -5.64 10.43
CA LEU A 43 -5.17 -6.82 9.65
C LEU A 43 -6.68 -7.03 9.67
N GLN A 44 -7.34 -6.79 10.82
CA GLN A 44 -8.79 -6.90 10.93
C GLN A 44 -9.51 -5.86 10.06
N ASN A 45 -8.92 -4.68 9.87
CA ASN A 45 -9.54 -3.58 9.14
C ASN A 45 -8.97 -3.35 7.73
N ALA A 46 -7.99 -4.15 7.28
CA ALA A 46 -7.27 -3.95 6.03
C ALA A 46 -8.17 -3.85 4.78
N SER A 47 -9.32 -4.53 4.79
CA SER A 47 -10.29 -4.51 3.69
C SER A 47 -11.24 -3.29 3.69
N ASP A 48 -11.37 -2.59 4.81
CA ASP A 48 -12.26 -1.43 4.96
C ASP A 48 -11.43 -0.15 5.14
N LYS A 49 -11.30 0.61 4.05
CA LYS A 49 -10.48 1.84 4.02
C LYS A 49 -10.88 2.85 5.08
N ASN A 50 -12.18 3.03 5.33
CA ASN A 50 -12.67 4.04 6.26
C ASN A 50 -12.37 3.63 7.71
N ARG A 51 -12.58 2.33 8.02
CA ARG A 51 -12.24 1.81 9.35
C ARG A 51 -10.74 1.77 9.59
N LEU A 52 -9.96 1.35 8.60
CA LEU A 52 -8.51 1.35 8.70
C LEU A 52 -7.98 2.77 8.97
N GLN A 53 -8.49 3.77 8.25
CA GLN A 53 -8.13 5.16 8.48
C GLN A 53 -8.50 5.62 9.91
N ALA A 54 -9.69 5.28 10.40
CA ALA A 54 -10.09 5.61 11.76
C ALA A 54 -9.15 4.97 12.80
N VAL A 55 -8.85 3.68 12.66
CA VAL A 55 -7.93 2.95 13.56
C VAL A 55 -6.55 3.61 13.60
N LEU A 56 -6.00 3.97 12.44
CA LEU A 56 -4.69 4.62 12.34
C LEU A 56 -4.68 6.03 12.96
N GLN A 57 -5.81 6.74 12.99
CA GLN A 57 -5.88 8.10 13.54
C GLN A 57 -6.29 8.15 15.02
N GLU A 58 -7.06 7.18 15.50
CA GLU A 58 -7.59 7.15 16.86
C GLU A 58 -6.57 6.64 17.90
N ASP A 59 -5.73 5.66 17.54
CA ASP A 59 -4.74 5.09 18.46
C ASP A 59 -3.36 5.76 18.30
N GLU A 60 -3.00 6.59 19.27
CA GLU A 60 -1.71 7.29 19.36
C GLU A 60 -0.50 6.33 19.36
N GLN A 61 -0.68 5.04 19.68
CA GLN A 61 0.39 4.03 19.61
C GLN A 61 0.92 3.86 18.18
N PHE A 62 0.11 4.16 17.16
CA PHE A 62 0.54 4.11 15.75
C PHE A 62 1.62 5.14 15.41
N LYS A 63 1.81 6.18 16.22
CA LYS A 63 2.89 7.17 16.01
C LYS A 63 4.28 6.66 16.38
N ASN A 64 4.36 5.57 17.14
CA ASN A 64 5.62 5.01 17.63
C ASN A 64 5.65 3.50 17.37
N MET A 65 5.66 3.13 16.09
CA MET A 65 5.68 1.74 15.65
C MET A 65 7.10 1.27 15.41
N ASP A 66 7.43 0.08 15.90
CA ASP A 66 8.71 -0.56 15.64
C ASP A 66 8.73 -0.98 14.18
N ARG A 67 9.90 -0.83 13.55
CA ARG A 67 10.10 -1.19 12.16
C ARG A 67 9.66 -2.62 11.83
N GLU A 68 9.96 -3.59 12.68
CA GLU A 68 9.57 -4.99 12.47
C GLU A 68 8.05 -5.14 12.35
N THR A 69 7.29 -4.40 13.16
CA THR A 69 5.83 -4.42 13.11
C THR A 69 5.31 -3.77 11.82
N VAL A 70 5.92 -2.66 11.37
CA VAL A 70 5.55 -2.01 10.10
C VAL A 70 5.87 -2.90 8.90
N GLU A 71 7.01 -3.59 8.91
CA GLU A 71 7.36 -4.57 7.88
C GLU A 71 6.37 -5.74 7.85
N ALA A 72 5.94 -6.23 9.02
CA ALA A 72 4.90 -7.25 9.12
C ALA A 72 3.55 -6.73 8.58
N ILE A 73 3.16 -5.50 8.90
CA ILE A 73 1.95 -4.87 8.36
C ILE A 73 2.03 -4.79 6.83
N ASN A 74 3.13 -4.30 6.27
CA ASN A 74 3.33 -4.23 4.81
C ASN A 74 3.19 -5.62 4.17
N LEU A 75 3.83 -6.64 4.76
CA LEU A 75 3.80 -8.00 4.24
C LEU A 75 2.41 -8.63 4.30
N PHE A 76 1.72 -8.54 5.45
CA PHE A 76 0.49 -9.27 5.68
C PHE A 76 -0.77 -8.52 5.25
N ALA A 77 -0.77 -7.18 5.33
CA ALA A 77 -1.90 -6.35 4.90
C ALA A 77 -1.79 -5.88 3.44
N GLY A 78 -0.67 -6.16 2.76
CA GLY A 78 -0.43 -5.70 1.39
C GLY A 78 -0.28 -4.18 1.28
N MET A 79 0.17 -3.55 2.36
CA MET A 79 0.44 -2.11 2.41
C MET A 79 1.87 -1.84 1.91
N ASN A 80 2.12 -0.61 1.46
CA ASN A 80 3.43 -0.19 0.95
C ASN A 80 3.87 1.10 1.64
N ILE A 81 3.97 1.02 2.95
CA ILE A 81 4.37 2.12 3.81
C ILE A 81 5.89 2.24 3.69
N GLN A 82 6.36 3.41 3.26
CA GLN A 82 7.79 3.64 3.13
C GLN A 82 8.45 3.75 4.51
N THR A 83 9.54 3.00 4.70
CA THR A 83 10.39 3.10 5.87
C THR A 83 11.75 3.55 5.36
N ASP A 84 12.15 4.79 5.64
CA ASP A 84 13.52 5.21 5.41
C ASP A 84 14.37 4.42 6.40
N GLY A 85 15.08 3.38 5.93
CA GLY A 85 15.67 2.33 6.78
C GLY A 85 16.70 2.73 7.85
N LYS A 86 16.77 4.02 8.20
CA LYS A 86 17.50 4.65 9.29
C LYS A 86 16.64 4.87 10.56
N GLU A 87 15.32 4.95 10.45
CA GLU A 87 14.44 5.14 11.62
C GLU A 87 14.04 3.79 12.23
N GLU A 88 14.30 3.63 13.55
CA GLU A 88 13.86 2.46 14.31
C GLU A 88 12.38 2.55 14.72
N VAL A 89 11.87 3.78 14.84
CA VAL A 89 10.50 4.11 15.24
C VAL A 89 9.85 4.90 14.11
N ILE A 90 8.68 4.44 13.68
CA ILE A 90 7.98 4.95 12.50
C ILE A 90 6.65 5.56 12.94
N ASP A 91 6.38 6.79 12.49
CA ASP A 91 5.07 7.41 12.61
C ASP A 91 4.17 6.89 11.49
N MET A 92 3.36 5.88 11.82
CA MET A 92 2.45 5.23 10.88
C MET A 92 1.34 6.18 10.42
N CYS A 93 0.87 7.09 11.29
CA CYS A 93 -0.14 8.07 10.94
C CYS A 93 0.37 8.99 9.82
N LYS A 94 1.60 9.50 9.99
CA LYS A 94 2.25 10.35 9.01
C LYS A 94 2.54 9.61 7.71
N ALA A 95 3.11 8.41 7.79
CA ALA A 95 3.48 7.64 6.60
C ALA A 95 2.25 7.24 5.75
N TRP A 96 1.12 6.95 6.40
CA TRP A 96 -0.15 6.69 5.71
C TRP A 96 -0.66 7.93 4.96
N GLU A 97 -0.58 9.09 5.60
CA GLU A 97 -1.06 10.34 5.01
C GLU A 97 -0.18 10.79 3.83
N GLU A 98 1.14 10.68 3.96
CA GLU A 98 2.08 10.95 2.87
C GLU A 98 1.79 10.04 1.67
N GLN A 99 1.58 8.73 1.90
CA GLN A 99 1.23 7.79 0.85
C GLN A 99 -0.09 8.17 0.16
N ARG A 100 -1.07 8.66 0.91
CA ARG A 100 -2.37 9.13 0.37
C ARG A 100 -2.17 10.36 -0.51
N GLU A 101 -1.37 11.32 -0.06
CA GLU A 101 -1.07 12.55 -0.80
C GLU A 101 -0.31 12.26 -2.10
N GLU A 102 0.72 11.41 -2.04
CA GLU A 102 1.45 10.92 -3.23
C GLU A 102 0.49 10.27 -4.24
N GLY A 103 -0.45 9.44 -3.76
CA GLY A 103 -1.45 8.80 -4.62
C GLY A 103 -2.38 9.82 -5.30
N ILE A 104 -2.75 10.90 -4.60
CA ILE A 104 -3.56 11.98 -5.18
C ILE A 104 -2.76 12.75 -6.23
N GLU A 105 -1.52 13.11 -5.93
CA GLU A 105 -0.65 13.84 -6.85
C GLU A 105 -0.40 13.04 -8.14
N GLN A 106 -0.07 11.75 -8.01
CA GLN A 106 0.08 10.84 -9.15
C GLN A 106 -1.23 10.71 -9.95
N GLY A 107 -2.37 10.65 -9.26
CA GLY A 107 -3.68 10.60 -9.89
C GLY A 107 -4.00 11.86 -10.70
N ILE A 108 -3.70 13.04 -10.16
CA ILE A 108 -3.87 14.33 -10.86
C ILE A 108 -2.98 14.39 -12.10
N GLU A 109 -1.69 14.05 -11.96
CA GLU A 109 -0.76 14.09 -13.08
C GLU A 109 -1.15 13.07 -14.17
N GLN A 110 -1.57 11.87 -13.79
CA GLN A 110 -2.05 10.87 -14.73
C GLN A 110 -3.35 11.33 -15.43
N GLY A 111 -4.27 11.94 -14.69
CA GLY A 111 -5.50 12.50 -15.25
C GLY A 111 -5.21 13.62 -16.27
N ARG A 112 -4.29 14.53 -15.93
CA ARG A 112 -3.82 15.60 -16.81
C ARG A 112 -3.19 15.05 -18.09
N LYS A 113 -2.34 14.02 -17.98
CA LYS A 113 -1.74 13.36 -19.15
C LYS A 113 -2.80 12.74 -20.04
N THR A 114 -3.76 12.03 -19.45
CA THR A 114 -4.85 11.35 -20.16
C THR A 114 -5.72 12.36 -20.93
N GLU A 115 -6.08 13.49 -20.30
CA GLU A 115 -6.85 14.57 -20.97
C GLU A 115 -6.11 15.15 -22.17
N VAL A 116 -4.80 15.39 -22.04
CA VAL A 116 -3.99 15.94 -23.14
C VAL A 116 -3.85 14.92 -24.27
N PHE A 117 -3.68 13.64 -23.95
CA PHE A 117 -3.62 12.57 -24.97
C PHE A 117 -4.95 12.45 -25.71
N ASP A 118 -6.07 12.45 -25.00
CA ASP A 118 -7.40 12.37 -25.60
C ASP A 118 -7.69 13.60 -26.48
N SER A 119 -7.33 14.80 -26.02
CA SER A 119 -7.46 16.05 -26.79
C SER A 119 -6.62 16.05 -28.07
N VAL A 120 -5.41 15.45 -28.03
CA VAL A 120 -4.59 15.30 -29.23
C VAL A 120 -5.21 14.27 -30.17
N GLN A 121 -5.66 13.11 -29.65
CA GLN A 121 -6.30 12.07 -30.44
C GLN A 121 -7.58 12.56 -31.14
N CYS A 122 -8.39 13.36 -30.46
CA CYS A 122 -9.61 13.97 -31.00
C CYS A 122 -9.33 15.11 -32.00
N GLY A 123 -8.08 15.57 -32.08
CA GLY A 123 -7.66 16.65 -32.98
C GLY A 123 -7.86 18.07 -32.43
N ASP A 124 -8.31 18.22 -31.18
CA ASP A 124 -8.45 19.52 -30.51
C ASP A 124 -7.09 20.19 -30.27
N TYR A 125 -6.07 19.37 -30.02
CA TYR A 125 -4.68 19.80 -29.90
C TYR A 125 -3.80 19.19 -31.00
N SER A 126 -2.88 20.00 -31.52
CA SER A 126 -1.75 19.46 -32.27
C SER A 126 -0.81 18.71 -31.34
N THR A 127 -0.05 17.74 -31.87
CA THR A 127 0.96 17.00 -31.09
C THR A 127 1.99 17.93 -30.44
N ALA A 128 2.35 19.03 -31.11
CA ALA A 128 3.27 20.03 -30.56
C ALA A 128 2.67 20.76 -29.34
N ARG A 129 1.36 21.10 -29.40
CA ARG A 129 0.66 21.73 -28.28
C ARG A 129 0.49 20.77 -27.10
N GLY A 130 0.19 19.50 -27.36
CA GLY A 130 0.12 18.46 -26.33
C GLY A 130 1.46 18.27 -25.61
N ALA A 131 2.54 18.15 -26.37
CA ALA A 131 3.90 18.03 -25.83
C ALA A 131 4.28 19.25 -24.97
N GLN A 132 3.97 20.46 -25.43
CA GLN A 132 4.19 21.70 -24.67
C GLN A 132 3.41 21.70 -23.35
N LYS A 133 2.13 21.29 -23.35
CA LYS A 133 1.31 21.24 -22.13
C LYS A 133 1.86 20.26 -21.09
N LEU A 134 2.42 19.13 -21.51
CA LEU A 134 3.04 18.17 -20.61
C LEU A 134 4.51 18.49 -20.28
N ASN A 135 5.07 19.56 -20.86
CA ASN A 135 6.48 19.91 -20.77
C ASN A 135 7.41 18.77 -21.21
N LEU A 136 7.04 18.08 -22.29
CA LEU A 136 7.79 16.97 -22.87
C LEU A 136 8.30 17.32 -24.27
N TYR A 137 9.37 16.65 -24.71
CA TYR A 137 9.75 16.66 -26.11
C TYR A 137 8.70 15.91 -26.95
N ILE A 138 8.52 16.32 -28.21
CA ILE A 138 7.48 15.77 -29.09
C ILE A 138 7.62 14.25 -29.25
N ASP A 139 8.84 13.74 -29.40
CA ASP A 139 9.06 12.31 -29.57
C ASP A 139 8.76 11.52 -28.29
N GLU A 140 9.09 12.08 -27.13
CA GLU A 140 8.77 11.49 -25.84
C GLU A 140 7.27 11.48 -25.58
N PHE A 141 6.59 12.58 -25.90
CA PHE A 141 5.13 12.69 -25.85
C PHE A 141 4.46 11.60 -26.70
N LYS A 142 4.87 11.45 -27.97
CA LYS A 142 4.35 10.41 -28.86
C LYS A 142 4.57 9.00 -28.29
N LYS A 143 5.75 8.73 -27.73
CA LYS A 143 6.06 7.45 -27.09
C LYS A 143 5.16 7.17 -25.89
N GLN A 144 4.96 8.14 -25.00
CA GLN A 144 4.09 7.99 -23.84
C GLN A 144 2.63 7.82 -24.24
N MET A 145 2.16 8.59 -25.23
CA MET A 145 0.81 8.51 -25.78
C MET A 145 0.51 7.12 -26.38
N MET A 146 1.42 6.59 -27.21
CA MET A 146 1.28 5.24 -27.77
C MET A 146 1.35 4.15 -26.70
N ALA A 147 2.24 4.29 -25.70
CA ALA A 147 2.34 3.34 -24.59
C ALA A 147 1.07 3.31 -23.73
N ALA A 148 0.37 4.45 -23.63
CA ALA A 148 -0.93 4.56 -22.97
C ALA A 148 -2.12 4.09 -23.84
N GLY A 149 -1.88 3.64 -25.07
CA GLY A 149 -2.91 3.09 -25.96
C GLY A 149 -3.64 4.12 -26.83
N PHE A 150 -3.19 5.38 -26.87
CA PHE A 150 -3.79 6.44 -27.67
C PHE A 150 -3.20 6.50 -29.08
N SER A 151 -4.03 6.86 -30.07
CA SER A 151 -3.62 6.99 -31.47
C SER A 151 -3.16 8.40 -31.80
N ILE A 152 -2.01 8.52 -32.46
CA ILE A 152 -1.50 9.80 -32.93
C ILE A 152 -2.23 10.16 -34.24
N PRO A 153 -2.86 11.35 -34.34
CA PRO A 153 -3.44 11.83 -35.60
C PRO A 153 -2.38 11.90 -36.70
N GLN A 154 -2.76 11.57 -37.94
CA GLN A 154 -1.88 11.68 -39.10
C GLN A 154 -1.61 13.14 -39.49
#